data_AF-A0A821SUB1-F1
#
_entry.id   AF-A0A821SUB1-F1
#
_cell.length_a   1.000
_cell.length_b   1.000
_cell.length_c   1.000
_cell.angle_alpha   90.00
_cell.angle_beta   90.00
_cell.angle_gamma   90.00
#
_symmetry.space_group_name_H-M   'P 1'
#
loop_
_entity.id
_entity.type
_entity.pdbx_description
1 polymer ?
#
loop_
_entity_poly.entity_id
_entity_poly.type
_entity_poly.pdbx_seq_one_letter_code
_entity_poly.pdbx_strand_id
1 'polypeptide(L)'
;DEIRLQQRVELKRKKKIRRSDPGRMYRLRLKFVEQAKRYLGIPYAKKYFEPGTPEYESKLFLDCCGLVRRVMYDLSKEFGFVIGPWNQSYMFDTLPKTITHLSDVQPGDLVFISATYYNEKMKKQRHDLTHVEIMLGNEEKTIGARWNNGKVQFFDSYKFISKSYHSQIYTIKSIDHWLKGICKSYCSQHSWRRRRSTKIDKKSIFYSPDQPNRGHRRHRRTHSSKPNKGTIGSSPSSINSSNKKVHHRRKRRRRTKRSKSHKRSSSVKLSSETTNLNSNGEQIPLSATSDIQSVSDNDILVDNDDDDDDDDDDDDSVEVIGNQLAEMNCQDEQQQCDDSDSLDEALDAEHCDDDNGNNLI
;
A
#
# COMPACT_ATOMS: atom_id res chain seq x y z
N ASP A 1 0.61 24.04 -32.98
CA ASP A 1 1.03 23.05 -31.95
C ASP A 1 1.48 23.69 -30.65
N GLU A 2 2.28 24.76 -30.68
CA GLU A 2 2.78 25.43 -29.47
C GLU A 2 1.67 25.91 -28.50
N ILE A 3 0.62 26.58 -29.01
CA ILE A 3 -0.51 27.04 -28.17
C ILE A 3 -1.21 25.86 -27.45
N ARG A 4 -1.42 24.74 -28.15
CA ARG A 4 -2.04 23.54 -27.56
C ARG A 4 -1.13 22.93 -26.48
N LEU A 5 0.17 22.90 -26.72
CA LEU A 5 1.15 22.43 -25.73
C LEU A 5 1.14 23.32 -24.49
N GLN A 6 1.15 24.65 -24.66
CA GLN A 6 1.08 25.61 -23.55
C GLN A 6 -0.21 25.43 -22.73
N GLN A 7 -1.37 25.31 -23.40
CA GLN A 7 -2.66 25.04 -22.73
C GLN A 7 -2.62 23.74 -21.93
N ARG A 8 -2.07 22.65 -22.50
CA ARG A 8 -1.94 21.36 -21.81
C ARG A 8 -1.03 21.44 -20.59
N VAL A 9 0.10 22.15 -20.69
CA VAL A 9 1.02 22.39 -19.57
C VAL A 9 0.33 23.20 -18.48
N GLU A 10 -0.42 24.24 -18.83
CA GLU A 10 -1.14 25.07 -17.88
C GLU A 10 -2.24 24.28 -17.14
N LEU A 11 -3.01 23.45 -17.87
CA LEU A 11 -4.02 22.56 -17.28
C LEU A 11 -3.38 21.54 -16.32
N LYS A 12 -2.27 20.92 -16.70
CA LYS A 12 -1.50 20.02 -15.82
C LYS A 12 -1.03 20.76 -14.56
N ARG A 13 -0.55 22.00 -14.70
CA ARG A 13 -0.13 22.85 -13.56
C ARG A 13 -1.29 23.18 -12.63
N LYS A 14 -2.43 23.64 -13.17
CA LYS A 14 -3.66 23.93 -12.41
C LYS A 14 -4.16 22.69 -11.66
N LYS A 15 -4.22 21.53 -12.32
CA LYS A 15 -4.57 20.24 -11.69
C LYS A 15 -3.61 19.89 -10.55
N LYS A 16 -2.30 20.08 -10.72
CA LYS A 16 -1.28 19.82 -9.69
C LYS A 16 -1.42 20.74 -8.47
N ILE A 17 -1.69 22.03 -8.70
CA ILE A 17 -1.92 23.02 -7.63
C ILE A 17 -3.17 22.62 -6.83
N ARG A 18 -4.30 22.37 -7.52
CA ARG A 18 -5.56 21.95 -6.88
C ARG A 18 -5.41 20.66 -6.06
N ARG A 19 -4.62 19.70 -6.56
CA ARG A 19 -4.35 18.43 -5.83
C ARG A 19 -3.44 18.62 -4.62
N SER A 20 -2.63 19.68 -4.61
CA SER A 20 -1.72 20.00 -3.50
C SER A 20 -2.34 20.93 -2.46
N ASP A 21 -3.62 21.29 -2.61
CA ASP A 21 -4.37 22.05 -1.61
C ASP A 21 -4.37 21.31 -0.25
N PRO A 22 -3.85 21.92 0.84
CA PRO A 22 -3.76 21.28 2.14
C PRO A 22 -5.12 20.84 2.70
N GLY A 23 -6.17 21.65 2.50
CA GLY A 23 -7.52 21.33 2.98
C GLY A 23 -8.12 20.09 2.29
N ARG A 24 -7.97 20.01 0.96
CA ARG A 24 -8.31 18.81 0.18
C ARG A 24 -7.51 17.60 0.64
N MET A 25 -6.19 17.72 0.77
CA MET A 25 -5.32 16.61 1.18
C MET A 25 -5.73 16.07 2.55
N TYR A 26 -5.97 16.95 3.53
CA TYR A 26 -6.42 16.57 4.86
C TYR A 26 -7.79 15.86 4.84
N ARG A 27 -8.77 16.38 4.09
CA ARG A 27 -10.08 15.70 3.94
C ARG A 27 -9.94 14.32 3.30
N LEU A 28 -9.12 14.18 2.26
CA LEU A 28 -8.90 12.91 1.58
C LEU A 28 -8.17 11.90 2.49
N ARG A 29 -7.25 12.38 3.32
CA ARG A 29 -6.57 11.62 4.35
C ARG A 29 -7.55 11.03 5.38
N LEU A 30 -8.48 11.83 5.88
CA LEU A 30 -9.54 11.34 6.79
C LEU A 30 -10.45 10.34 6.08
N LYS A 31 -10.85 10.59 4.82
CA LYS A 31 -11.63 9.63 4.01
C LYS A 31 -10.91 8.30 3.83
N PHE A 32 -9.60 8.31 3.65
CA PHE A 32 -8.79 7.09 3.54
C PHE A 32 -8.89 6.23 4.82
N VAL A 33 -8.76 6.84 5.99
CA VAL A 33 -8.91 6.15 7.28
C VAL A 33 -10.34 5.65 7.50
N GLU A 34 -11.34 6.50 7.24
CA GLU A 34 -12.75 6.11 7.37
C GLU A 34 -13.14 4.96 6.43
N GLN A 35 -12.62 4.97 5.21
CA GLN A 35 -12.82 3.88 4.27
C GLN A 35 -12.15 2.57 4.75
N ALA A 36 -10.99 2.65 5.41
CA ALA A 36 -10.38 1.48 6.04
C ALA A 36 -11.23 0.90 7.18
N LYS A 37 -11.87 1.75 7.99
CA LYS A 37 -12.75 1.32 9.10
C LYS A 37 -13.95 0.49 8.60
N ARG A 38 -14.43 0.72 7.38
CA ARG A 38 -15.51 -0.09 6.77
C ARG A 38 -15.14 -1.56 6.58
N TYR A 39 -13.84 -1.88 6.61
CA TYR A 39 -13.33 -3.23 6.45
C TYR A 39 -13.06 -3.95 7.77
N LEU A 40 -13.36 -3.35 8.93
CA LEU A 40 -13.24 -4.02 10.23
C LEU A 40 -14.02 -5.34 10.25
N GLY A 41 -13.41 -6.38 10.83
CA GLY A 41 -13.97 -7.72 10.91
C GLY A 41 -13.77 -8.59 9.66
N ILE A 42 -13.26 -8.04 8.55
CA ILE A 42 -12.98 -8.84 7.35
C ILE A 42 -11.81 -9.80 7.62
N PRO A 43 -11.96 -11.11 7.35
CA PRO A 43 -10.93 -12.10 7.62
C PRO A 43 -9.72 -12.00 6.69
N TYR A 44 -8.56 -12.43 7.19
CA TYR A 44 -7.28 -12.32 6.46
C TYR A 44 -7.23 -13.14 5.17
N ALA A 45 -7.42 -14.47 5.25
CA ALA A 45 -7.51 -15.34 4.08
C ALA A 45 -8.27 -16.63 4.37
N LYS A 46 -9.09 -17.08 3.41
CA LYS A 46 -9.98 -18.25 3.54
C LYS A 46 -9.28 -19.52 4.04
N LYS A 47 -8.04 -19.75 3.59
CA LYS A 47 -7.27 -20.98 3.93
C LYS A 47 -6.93 -21.14 5.41
N TYR A 48 -7.12 -20.10 6.23
CA TYR A 48 -6.80 -20.11 7.67
C TYR A 48 -8.03 -20.34 8.56
N PHE A 49 -9.21 -20.50 7.96
CA PHE A 49 -10.46 -20.72 8.68
C PHE A 49 -11.04 -22.10 8.32
N GLU A 50 -11.86 -22.65 9.20
CA GLU A 50 -12.48 -23.97 9.01
C GLU A 50 -13.76 -23.86 8.17
N PRO A 51 -14.03 -24.82 7.25
CA PRO A 51 -15.30 -24.84 6.51
C PRO A 51 -16.50 -24.81 7.45
N GLY A 52 -17.45 -23.92 7.18
CA GLY A 52 -18.64 -23.70 8.01
C GLY A 52 -18.53 -22.58 9.04
N THR A 53 -17.36 -21.98 9.27
CA THR A 53 -17.29 -20.77 10.11
C THR A 53 -17.70 -19.52 9.32
N PRO A 54 -18.24 -18.47 9.98
CA PRO A 54 -18.60 -17.22 9.32
C PRO A 54 -17.44 -16.58 8.54
N GLU A 55 -16.20 -16.72 9.03
CA GLU A 55 -15.00 -16.21 8.38
C GLU A 55 -14.68 -16.98 7.10
N TYR A 56 -14.81 -18.31 7.11
CA TYR A 56 -14.56 -19.13 5.93
C TYR A 56 -15.57 -18.84 4.80
N GLU A 57 -16.81 -18.54 5.17
CA GLU A 57 -17.89 -18.17 4.25
C GLU A 57 -17.93 -16.68 3.89
N SER A 58 -16.96 -15.88 4.38
CA SER A 58 -16.84 -14.48 4.00
C SER A 58 -16.68 -14.32 2.49
N LYS A 59 -17.35 -13.31 1.94
CA LYS A 59 -17.26 -12.95 0.51
C LYS A 59 -15.94 -12.27 0.15
N LEU A 60 -15.28 -11.67 1.14
CA LEU A 60 -14.07 -10.89 0.98
C LEU A 60 -13.03 -11.31 2.01
N PHE A 61 -11.77 -11.32 1.57
CA PHE A 61 -10.61 -11.58 2.40
C PHE A 61 -9.56 -10.51 2.11
N LEU A 62 -8.96 -9.95 3.15
CA LEU A 62 -7.98 -8.88 3.02
C LEU A 62 -6.75 -9.19 3.87
N ASP A 63 -5.62 -9.43 3.19
CA ASP A 63 -4.32 -9.41 3.83
C ASP A 63 -3.86 -7.95 4.08
N CYS A 64 -2.68 -7.76 4.67
CA CYS A 64 -2.19 -6.44 5.07
C CYS A 64 -2.11 -5.45 3.90
N CYS A 65 -1.48 -5.85 2.79
CA CYS A 65 -1.44 -5.02 1.58
C CYS A 65 -2.77 -5.01 0.81
N GLY A 66 -3.58 -6.06 0.93
CA GLY A 66 -4.91 -6.16 0.33
C GLY A 66 -5.87 -5.13 0.91
N LEU A 67 -5.83 -4.89 2.22
CA LEU A 67 -6.59 -3.84 2.88
C LEU A 67 -6.27 -2.46 2.28
N VAL A 68 -4.98 -2.08 2.27
CA VAL A 68 -4.54 -0.79 1.72
C VAL A 68 -4.95 -0.66 0.24
N ARG A 69 -4.72 -1.70 -0.58
CA ARG A 69 -5.12 -1.67 -2.00
C ARG A 69 -6.62 -1.52 -2.17
N ARG A 70 -7.41 -2.20 -1.34
CA ARG A 70 -8.87 -2.15 -1.44
C ARG A 70 -9.37 -0.75 -1.13
N VAL A 71 -8.89 -0.12 -0.07
CA VAL A 71 -9.21 1.26 0.29
C VAL A 71 -8.81 2.22 -0.84
N MET A 72 -7.58 2.10 -1.36
CA MET A 72 -7.09 2.91 -2.47
C MET A 72 -7.91 2.72 -3.76
N TYR A 73 -8.39 1.50 -4.01
CA TYR A 73 -9.23 1.22 -5.17
C TYR A 73 -10.60 1.89 -5.06
N ASP A 74 -11.24 1.78 -3.91
CA ASP A 74 -12.55 2.41 -3.67
C ASP A 74 -12.47 3.94 -3.80
N LEU A 75 -11.34 4.55 -3.40
CA LEU A 75 -11.09 6.00 -3.47
C LEU A 75 -10.29 6.43 -4.71
N SER A 76 -10.18 5.57 -5.72
CA SER A 76 -9.30 5.81 -6.88
C SER A 76 -9.63 7.08 -7.65
N LYS A 77 -10.92 7.46 -7.74
CA LYS A 77 -11.36 8.70 -8.38
C LYS A 77 -10.88 9.92 -7.62
N GLU A 78 -10.98 9.92 -6.29
CA GLU A 78 -10.58 11.02 -5.43
C GLU A 78 -9.06 11.17 -5.34
N PHE A 79 -8.33 10.06 -5.31
CA PHE A 79 -6.87 10.05 -5.41
C PHE A 79 -6.39 10.43 -6.82
N GLY A 80 -7.20 10.20 -7.85
CA GLY A 80 -6.87 10.50 -9.24
C GLY A 80 -5.87 9.51 -9.85
N PHE A 81 -5.80 8.29 -9.32
CA PHE A 81 -5.06 7.16 -9.89
C PHE A 81 -5.58 5.83 -9.32
N VAL A 82 -5.24 4.73 -9.99
CA VAL A 82 -5.49 3.36 -9.51
C VAL A 82 -4.18 2.73 -9.07
N ILE A 83 -4.10 2.30 -7.80
CA ILE A 83 -2.90 1.65 -7.29
C ILE A 83 -2.63 0.32 -8.02
N GLY A 84 -1.35 0.02 -8.25
CA GLY A 84 -0.91 -1.24 -8.87
C GLY A 84 -1.28 -2.51 -8.06
N PRO A 85 -1.30 -3.69 -8.71
CA PRO A 85 -1.70 -4.95 -8.06
C PRO A 85 -0.59 -5.61 -7.23
N TRP A 86 0.53 -4.92 -7.01
CA TRP A 86 1.70 -5.46 -6.32
C TRP A 86 1.53 -5.41 -4.78
N ASN A 87 2.55 -5.88 -4.07
CA ASN A 87 2.55 -6.06 -2.63
C ASN A 87 2.97 -4.78 -1.88
N GLN A 88 3.16 -4.88 -0.56
CA GLN A 88 3.60 -3.79 0.31
C GLN A 88 4.93 -3.14 -0.14
N SER A 89 5.85 -3.89 -0.75
CA SER A 89 7.11 -3.32 -1.25
C SER A 89 6.89 -2.28 -2.34
N TYR A 90 5.89 -2.50 -3.21
CA TYR A 90 5.52 -1.51 -4.22
C TYR A 90 4.91 -0.25 -3.57
N MET A 91 4.04 -0.42 -2.57
CA MET A 91 3.49 0.73 -1.84
C MET A 91 4.59 1.57 -1.21
N PHE A 92 5.54 0.91 -0.54
CA PHE A 92 6.71 1.54 0.05
C PHE A 92 7.51 2.34 -0.98
N ASP A 93 7.77 1.74 -2.15
CA ASP A 93 8.51 2.40 -3.24
C ASP A 93 7.77 3.61 -3.82
N THR A 94 6.44 3.69 -3.70
CA THR A 94 5.65 4.83 -4.16
C THR A 94 5.54 5.99 -3.16
N LEU A 95 6.08 5.82 -1.96
CA LEU A 95 6.01 6.80 -0.86
C LEU A 95 7.43 7.25 -0.46
N PRO A 96 7.94 8.35 -1.05
CA PRO A 96 9.33 8.75 -0.85
C PRO A 96 9.58 9.35 0.54
N LYS A 97 8.61 10.06 1.13
CA LYS A 97 8.77 10.75 2.41
C LYS A 97 8.67 9.78 3.59
N THR A 98 9.80 9.52 4.24
CA THR A 98 9.87 8.83 5.54
C THR A 98 9.59 9.81 6.67
N ILE A 99 8.84 9.37 7.67
CA ILE A 99 8.58 10.11 8.91
C ILE A 99 9.50 9.56 10.00
N THR A 100 10.31 10.41 10.62
CA THR A 100 11.29 10.04 11.65
C THR A 100 10.70 10.09 13.06
N HIS A 101 9.83 11.06 13.33
CA HIS A 101 9.24 11.27 14.66
C HIS A 101 7.75 10.93 14.67
N LEU A 102 7.30 10.25 15.72
CA LEU A 102 5.90 9.86 15.88
C LEU A 102 4.95 11.09 15.97
N SER A 103 5.45 12.22 16.47
CA SER A 103 4.73 13.50 16.53
C SER A 103 4.29 14.02 15.15
N ASP A 104 5.02 13.66 14.10
CA ASP A 104 4.78 14.14 12.73
C ASP A 104 3.85 13.20 11.95
N VAL A 105 3.46 12.08 12.56
CA VAL A 105 2.58 11.09 11.93
C VAL A 105 1.18 11.64 11.85
N GLN A 106 0.59 11.54 10.66
CA GLN A 106 -0.78 11.93 10.41
C GLN A 106 -1.67 10.71 10.20
N PRO A 107 -2.99 10.81 10.46
CA PRO A 107 -3.93 9.73 10.17
C PRO A 107 -3.78 9.28 8.72
N GLY A 108 -3.79 7.98 8.43
CA GLY A 108 -3.67 7.46 7.06
C GLY A 108 -2.24 7.28 6.56
N ASP A 109 -1.21 7.79 7.25
CA ASP A 109 0.17 7.40 6.96
C ASP A 109 0.36 5.90 7.14
N LEU A 110 1.37 5.33 6.48
CA LEU A 110 1.58 3.89 6.48
C LEU A 110 2.82 3.51 7.28
N VAL A 111 2.67 2.54 8.17
CA VAL A 111 3.80 1.91 8.85
C VAL A 111 4.13 0.60 8.14
N PHE A 112 5.38 0.47 7.73
CA PHE A 112 5.94 -0.68 7.06
C PHE A 112 6.87 -1.44 8.01
N ILE A 113 6.81 -2.78 7.97
CA ILE A 113 7.65 -3.64 8.80
C ILE A 113 8.59 -4.44 7.92
N SER A 114 9.88 -4.17 8.03
CA SER A 114 10.95 -5.02 7.49
C SER A 114 11.36 -6.03 8.55
N ALA A 115 11.51 -7.30 8.19
CA ALA A 115 11.82 -8.36 9.15
C ALA A 115 12.37 -9.62 8.46
N THR A 116 13.00 -10.49 9.25
CA THR A 116 13.53 -11.78 8.79
C THR A 116 12.57 -12.90 9.19
N TYR A 117 12.12 -13.72 8.24
CA TYR A 117 11.28 -14.88 8.54
C TYR A 117 12.05 -15.93 9.34
N TYR A 118 11.43 -16.52 10.37
CA TYR A 118 12.01 -17.66 11.10
C TYR A 118 12.22 -18.87 10.17
N ASN A 119 11.38 -19.01 9.15
CA ASN A 119 11.52 -20.07 8.15
C ASN A 119 12.27 -19.53 6.93
N GLU A 120 13.55 -19.90 6.82
CA GLU A 120 14.44 -19.49 5.72
C GLU A 120 13.96 -19.93 4.32
N LYS A 121 13.06 -20.92 4.25
CA LYS A 121 12.46 -21.37 2.97
C LYS A 121 11.41 -20.40 2.45
N MET A 122 10.97 -19.44 3.27
CA MET A 122 10.02 -18.43 2.84
C MET A 122 10.68 -17.49 1.84
N LYS A 123 9.96 -17.19 0.76
CA LYS A 123 10.44 -16.26 -0.26
C LYS A 123 10.63 -14.87 0.36
N LYS A 124 11.88 -14.40 0.37
CA LYS A 124 12.21 -13.01 0.75
C LYS A 124 11.45 -12.03 -0.14
N GLN A 125 10.83 -11.04 0.49
CA GLN A 125 10.17 -9.95 -0.20
C GLN A 125 11.20 -8.87 -0.54
N ARG A 126 10.88 -7.98 -1.47
CA ARG A 126 11.74 -6.82 -1.74
C ARG A 126 11.81 -5.95 -0.49
N HIS A 127 13.01 -5.45 -0.17
CA HIS A 127 13.31 -4.66 1.04
C HIS A 127 13.03 -5.38 2.36
N ASP A 128 12.92 -6.71 2.31
CA ASP A 128 12.51 -7.56 3.44
C ASP A 128 11.18 -7.11 4.09
N LEU A 129 10.33 -6.43 3.32
CA LEU A 129 9.05 -5.91 3.80
C LEU A 129 8.03 -7.04 3.98
N THR A 130 7.68 -7.29 5.23
CA THR A 130 6.78 -8.40 5.63
C THR A 130 5.36 -7.94 5.88
N HIS A 131 5.15 -6.67 6.26
CA HIS A 131 3.85 -6.17 6.70
C HIS A 131 3.66 -4.68 6.46
N VAL A 132 2.40 -4.23 6.42
CA VAL A 132 2.01 -2.81 6.32
C VAL A 132 0.71 -2.59 7.10
N GLU A 133 0.60 -1.45 7.78
CA GLU A 133 -0.62 -1.00 8.47
C GLU A 133 -0.88 0.48 8.24
N ILE A 134 -2.12 0.91 8.49
CA ILE A 134 -2.55 2.30 8.37
C ILE A 134 -2.55 2.93 9.76
N MET A 135 -1.81 4.03 9.93
CA MET A 135 -1.77 4.82 11.16
C MET A 135 -3.10 5.54 11.38
N LEU A 136 -3.57 5.60 12.62
CA LEU A 136 -4.80 6.35 12.95
C LEU A 136 -4.53 7.82 13.31
N GLY A 137 -3.28 8.21 13.53
CA GLY A 137 -2.89 9.58 13.86
C GLY A 137 -1.66 9.64 14.76
N ASN A 138 -1.59 10.67 15.59
CA ASN A 138 -0.45 11.08 16.43
C ASN A 138 -0.10 10.08 17.57
N GLU A 139 -0.67 8.89 17.54
CA GLU A 139 -0.45 7.82 18.51
C GLU A 139 0.11 6.58 17.80
N GLU A 140 0.50 5.57 18.56
CA GLU A 140 0.95 4.30 17.96
C GLU A 140 -0.20 3.47 17.36
N LYS A 141 -1.45 3.92 17.49
CA LYS A 141 -2.63 3.16 17.06
C LYS A 141 -2.71 2.97 15.56
N THR A 142 -3.11 1.77 15.16
CA THR A 142 -3.17 1.35 13.76
C THR A 142 -4.43 0.57 13.44
N ILE A 143 -4.80 0.54 12.16
CA ILE A 143 -5.74 -0.43 11.59
C ILE A 143 -4.99 -1.32 10.60
N GLY A 144 -5.15 -2.62 10.75
CA GLY A 144 -4.40 -3.59 9.95
C GLY A 144 -4.96 -5.00 10.00
N ALA A 145 -4.34 -5.90 9.26
CA ALA A 145 -4.66 -7.33 9.22
C ALA A 145 -3.39 -8.13 9.59
N ARG A 146 -3.09 -8.27 10.89
CA ARG A 146 -1.80 -8.81 11.39
C ARG A 146 -1.63 -10.31 11.23
N TRP A 147 -2.67 -11.07 11.53
CA TRP A 147 -2.54 -12.50 11.77
C TRP A 147 -3.21 -13.31 10.67
N ASN A 148 -2.62 -14.45 10.32
CA ASN A 148 -3.16 -15.37 9.33
C ASN A 148 -4.62 -15.79 9.63
N ASN A 149 -4.92 -16.11 10.88
CA ASN A 149 -6.26 -16.43 11.36
C ASN A 149 -6.99 -15.22 11.97
N GLY A 150 -6.49 -14.01 11.71
CA GLY A 150 -7.05 -12.77 12.21
C GLY A 150 -8.05 -12.12 11.26
N LYS A 151 -8.57 -10.99 11.72
CA LYS A 151 -9.45 -10.09 10.96
C LYS A 151 -8.81 -8.70 10.92
N VAL A 152 -9.30 -7.85 10.03
CA VAL A 152 -9.00 -6.42 10.07
C VAL A 152 -9.55 -5.85 11.38
N GLN A 153 -8.70 -5.19 12.16
CA GLN A 153 -9.07 -4.63 13.46
C GLN A 153 -8.19 -3.45 13.84
N PHE A 154 -8.56 -2.77 14.92
CA PHE A 154 -7.71 -1.79 15.58
C PHE A 154 -6.64 -2.47 16.42
N PHE A 155 -5.51 -1.78 16.55
CA PHE A 155 -4.42 -2.15 17.43
C PHE A 155 -3.90 -0.92 18.15
N ASP A 156 -3.56 -1.08 19.43
CA ASP A 156 -3.12 0.03 20.28
C ASP A 156 -1.73 0.55 19.91
N SER A 157 -0.88 -0.31 19.36
CA SER A 157 0.46 0.04 18.88
C SER A 157 0.78 -0.68 17.59
N TYR A 158 1.46 0.01 16.66
CA TYR A 158 2.07 -0.58 15.46
C TYR A 158 3.22 -1.54 15.79
N LYS A 159 3.76 -1.47 17.03
CA LYS A 159 4.79 -2.39 17.52
C LYS A 159 4.13 -3.64 18.06
N PHE A 160 4.56 -4.80 17.57
CA PHE A 160 4.11 -6.10 18.07
C PHE A 160 5.15 -7.18 17.80
N ILE A 161 5.08 -8.28 18.54
CA ILE A 161 5.95 -9.44 18.31
C ILE A 161 5.25 -10.41 17.37
N SER A 162 5.87 -10.68 16.22
CA SER A 162 5.34 -11.64 15.25
C SER A 162 5.78 -13.06 15.55
N LYS A 163 4.89 -14.04 15.28
CA LYS A 163 5.23 -15.47 15.34
C LYS A 163 5.90 -15.99 14.06
N SER A 164 5.89 -15.20 12.98
CA SER A 164 6.35 -15.64 11.65
C SER A 164 7.71 -15.05 11.26
N TYR A 165 8.12 -13.95 11.89
CA TYR A 165 9.35 -13.24 11.59
C TYR A 165 9.88 -12.54 12.84
N HIS A 166 11.17 -12.21 12.85
CA HIS A 166 11.89 -11.52 13.92
C HIS A 166 12.69 -10.33 13.38
N SER A 167 13.41 -9.65 14.25
CA SER A 167 14.26 -8.49 13.90
C SER A 167 13.47 -7.40 13.16
N GLN A 168 12.34 -7.02 13.74
CA GLN A 168 11.41 -6.07 13.13
C GLN A 168 11.97 -4.66 13.15
N ILE A 169 12.03 -4.05 11.97
CA ILE A 169 12.35 -2.63 11.77
C ILE A 169 11.09 -1.95 11.24
N TYR A 170 10.69 -0.88 11.92
CA TYR A 170 9.49 -0.12 11.58
C TYR A 170 9.87 1.13 10.81
N THR A 171 9.25 1.36 9.66
CA THR A 171 9.46 2.57 8.85
C THR A 171 8.12 3.19 8.53
N ILE A 172 7.90 4.42 8.97
CA ILE A 172 6.66 5.15 8.70
C ILE A 172 6.84 6.01 7.45
N LYS A 173 5.88 5.94 6.53
CA LYS A 173 5.88 6.68 5.28
C LYS A 173 4.63 7.54 5.18
N SER A 174 4.83 8.79 4.77
CA SER A 174 3.73 9.71 4.55
C SER A 174 2.99 9.41 3.24
N ILE A 175 1.65 9.40 3.27
CA ILE A 175 0.82 9.23 2.06
C ILE A 175 0.64 10.53 1.25
N ASP A 176 1.31 11.63 1.62
CA ASP A 176 1.17 12.94 0.94
C ASP A 176 1.33 12.88 -0.57
N HIS A 177 2.22 12.01 -1.08
CA HIS A 177 2.41 11.83 -2.51
C HIS A 177 1.17 11.24 -3.19
N TRP A 178 0.54 10.26 -2.57
CA TRP A 178 -0.72 9.72 -3.04
C TRP A 178 -1.83 10.77 -2.97
N LEU A 179 -1.91 11.57 -1.90
CA LEU A 179 -2.93 12.62 -1.78
C LEU A 179 -2.83 13.69 -2.88
N LYS A 180 -1.62 13.94 -3.39
CA LYS A 180 -1.33 14.79 -4.56
C LYS A 180 -1.65 14.13 -5.91
N GLY A 181 -2.12 12.88 -5.89
CA GLY A 181 -2.43 12.07 -7.06
C GLY A 181 -1.20 11.54 -7.79
N ILE A 182 -0.10 11.30 -7.08
CA ILE A 182 1.15 10.79 -7.63
C ILE A 182 1.34 9.34 -7.13
N CYS A 183 1.36 8.38 -8.06
CA CYS A 183 1.63 6.97 -7.78
C CYS A 183 2.72 6.45 -8.70
N LYS A 184 3.97 6.85 -8.43
CA LYS A 184 5.15 6.38 -9.15
C LYS A 184 6.16 5.78 -8.19
N SER A 185 6.85 4.74 -8.61
CA SER A 185 7.94 4.16 -7.82
C SER A 185 9.16 5.06 -7.85
N TYR A 186 9.77 5.27 -6.68
CA TYR A 186 11.03 6.00 -6.50
C TYR A 186 12.22 5.05 -6.28
N CYS A 187 11.99 3.73 -6.31
CA CYS A 187 13.07 2.75 -6.19
C CYS A 187 13.76 2.53 -7.54
N SER A 188 15.07 2.78 -7.60
CA SER A 188 15.91 2.54 -8.78
C SER A 188 16.21 1.05 -9.02
N GLN A 189 16.18 0.23 -7.97
CA GLN A 189 16.50 -1.20 -8.05
C GLN A 189 15.36 -2.05 -8.63
N HIS A 190 14.12 -1.55 -8.55
CA HIS A 190 12.93 -2.35 -8.78
C HIS A 190 12.02 -1.70 -9.82
N SER A 191 12.02 -2.27 -11.03
CA SER A 191 11.02 -1.90 -12.04
C SER A 191 9.68 -2.58 -11.75
N TRP A 192 8.65 -1.77 -11.51
CA TRP A 192 7.27 -2.22 -11.31
C TRP A 192 6.49 -2.12 -12.61
N ARG A 193 6.86 -2.93 -13.60
CA ARG A 193 6.21 -2.92 -14.92
C ARG A 193 5.06 -3.92 -14.95
N ARG A 194 3.85 -3.47 -15.34
CA ARG A 194 2.78 -4.41 -15.70
C ARG A 194 3.16 -5.04 -17.03
N ARG A 195 3.19 -6.37 -17.11
CA ARG A 195 3.22 -7.04 -18.41
C ARG A 195 1.88 -6.74 -19.07
N ARG A 196 1.87 -6.16 -20.29
CA ARG A 196 0.68 -5.70 -21.06
C ARG A 196 -0.40 -6.78 -21.31
N SER A 197 -0.29 -7.99 -20.76
CA SER A 197 -1.10 -9.15 -21.16
C SER A 197 -1.24 -10.23 -20.06
N THR A 198 -1.39 -9.88 -18.79
CA THR A 198 -1.80 -10.88 -17.79
C THR A 198 -3.24 -10.66 -17.40
N LYS A 199 -4.12 -11.57 -17.85
CA LYS A 199 -5.48 -11.72 -17.33
C LYS A 199 -5.40 -11.63 -15.80
N ILE A 200 -6.19 -10.74 -15.21
CA ILE A 200 -6.27 -10.60 -13.75
C ILE A 200 -6.64 -11.98 -13.19
N ASP A 201 -5.85 -12.49 -12.24
CA ASP A 201 -6.12 -13.78 -11.59
C ASP A 201 -7.50 -13.70 -10.91
N LYS A 202 -8.28 -14.78 -10.97
CA LYS A 202 -9.58 -14.91 -10.29
C LYS A 202 -9.47 -14.72 -8.78
N LYS A 203 -8.27 -14.85 -8.22
CA LYS A 203 -7.96 -14.62 -6.79
C LYS A 203 -7.62 -13.17 -6.46
N SER A 204 -7.43 -12.33 -7.47
CA SER A 204 -7.13 -10.91 -7.27
C SER A 204 -8.37 -10.20 -6.73
N ILE A 205 -8.16 -9.25 -5.81
CA ILE A 205 -9.22 -8.35 -5.33
C ILE A 205 -9.80 -7.46 -6.46
N PHE A 206 -9.10 -7.36 -7.59
CA PHE A 206 -9.52 -6.61 -8.77
C PHE A 206 -10.23 -7.47 -9.81
N TYR A 207 -10.44 -8.75 -9.54
CA TYR A 207 -11.16 -9.62 -10.46
C TYR A 207 -12.66 -9.30 -10.40
N SER A 208 -13.20 -8.80 -11.51
CA SER A 208 -14.65 -8.74 -11.73
C SER A 208 -15.05 -9.81 -12.75
N PRO A 209 -16.01 -10.70 -12.44
CA PRO A 209 -16.49 -11.70 -13.37
C PRO A 209 -17.19 -11.07 -14.60
N ASP A 210 -17.69 -9.84 -14.46
CA ASP A 210 -18.51 -9.15 -15.45
C ASP A 210 -17.71 -8.23 -16.38
N GLN A 211 -16.38 -8.13 -16.23
CA GLN A 211 -15.60 -7.34 -17.19
C GLN A 211 -15.48 -8.10 -18.52
N PRO A 212 -16.09 -7.59 -19.62
CA PRO A 212 -15.92 -8.21 -20.92
C PRO A 212 -14.44 -8.12 -21.29
N ASN A 213 -13.92 -9.25 -21.76
CA ASN A 213 -12.53 -9.43 -22.17
C ASN A 213 -12.24 -8.53 -23.39
N ARG A 214 -12.00 -7.22 -23.18
CA ARG A 214 -11.75 -6.19 -24.21
C ARG A 214 -10.40 -6.36 -24.94
N GLY A 215 -9.78 -7.54 -24.85
CA GLY A 215 -8.55 -7.89 -25.54
C GLY A 215 -8.82 -8.82 -26.71
N HIS A 216 -9.41 -8.29 -27.79
CA HIS A 216 -9.14 -8.69 -29.18
C HIS A 216 -9.94 -7.77 -30.12
N ARG A 217 -9.40 -6.57 -30.39
CA ARG A 217 -9.66 -5.91 -31.67
C ARG A 217 -9.09 -6.86 -32.74
N ARG A 218 -9.93 -7.76 -33.25
CA ARG A 218 -9.62 -8.51 -34.46
C ARG A 218 -9.39 -7.45 -35.52
N HIS A 219 -8.14 -7.28 -35.94
CA HIS A 219 -7.86 -6.65 -37.22
C HIS A 219 -8.71 -7.40 -38.25
N ARG A 220 -9.77 -6.73 -38.67
CA ARG A 220 -10.67 -7.16 -39.72
C ARG A 220 -9.80 -7.14 -40.97
N ARG A 221 -9.16 -8.27 -41.28
CA ARG A 221 -8.56 -8.51 -42.59
C ARG A 221 -9.66 -8.27 -43.60
N THR A 222 -9.56 -7.16 -44.31
CA THR A 222 -10.33 -6.91 -45.52
C THR A 222 -10.00 -8.06 -46.46
N HIS A 223 -10.99 -8.93 -46.69
CA HIS A 223 -10.89 -9.95 -47.72
C HIS A 223 -10.89 -9.23 -49.07
N SER A 224 -9.72 -9.08 -49.66
CA SER A 224 -9.59 -8.78 -51.07
C SER A 224 -10.07 -9.99 -51.86
N SER A 225 -11.15 -9.77 -52.60
CA SER A 225 -11.71 -10.64 -53.62
C SER A 225 -10.64 -11.04 -54.65
N LYS A 226 -10.38 -12.34 -54.78
CA LYS A 226 -9.75 -12.93 -55.98
C LYS A 226 -10.81 -13.67 -56.81
N PRO A 227 -10.72 -13.62 -58.15
CA PRO A 227 -11.77 -14.05 -59.03
C PRO A 227 -11.78 -15.56 -59.26
N ASN A 228 -12.99 -16.03 -59.54
CA ASN A 228 -13.39 -17.36 -59.95
C ASN A 228 -12.61 -17.87 -61.18
N LYS A 229 -12.13 -19.12 -61.11
CA LYS A 229 -11.93 -19.98 -62.29
C LYS A 229 -12.37 -21.39 -61.91
N GLY A 230 -13.36 -21.88 -62.65
CA GLY A 230 -14.08 -23.10 -62.33
C GLY A 230 -13.50 -24.38 -62.90
N THR A 231 -14.31 -25.42 -62.69
CA THR A 231 -14.61 -26.53 -63.61
C THR A 231 -14.10 -27.93 -63.22
N ILE A 232 -15.05 -28.71 -62.68
CA ILE A 232 -15.42 -30.13 -62.95
C ILE A 232 -14.43 -31.26 -62.61
N GLY A 233 -14.90 -32.27 -61.84
CA GLY A 233 -14.38 -33.64 -61.91
C GLY A 233 -14.60 -34.55 -60.70
N SER A 234 -15.77 -35.19 -60.62
CA SER A 234 -16.05 -36.61 -60.28
C SER A 234 -15.37 -37.35 -59.11
N SER A 235 -16.21 -37.75 -58.14
CA SER A 235 -16.41 -39.12 -57.61
C SER A 235 -15.44 -39.79 -56.59
N PRO A 236 -15.93 -40.79 -55.81
CA PRO A 236 -15.57 -40.99 -54.40
C PRO A 236 -14.92 -42.36 -54.08
N SER A 237 -14.15 -42.41 -52.97
CA SER A 237 -13.71 -43.58 -52.17
C SER A 237 -12.51 -43.10 -51.32
N SER A 238 -12.14 -43.53 -50.12
CA SER A 238 -12.55 -44.55 -49.17
C SER A 238 -11.47 -44.55 -48.05
N ILE A 239 -11.81 -45.05 -46.86
CA ILE A 239 -10.91 -45.78 -45.94
C ILE A 239 -9.89 -44.99 -45.07
N ASN A 240 -10.12 -45.16 -43.76
CA ASN A 240 -9.20 -45.31 -42.61
C ASN A 240 -7.95 -44.42 -42.48
N SER A 241 -7.82 -43.77 -41.32
CA SER A 241 -6.77 -44.16 -40.37
C SER A 241 -6.93 -43.50 -39.00
N SER A 242 -7.01 -44.39 -38.01
CA SER A 242 -6.93 -44.18 -36.59
C SER A 242 -5.64 -43.48 -36.15
N ASN A 243 -5.75 -42.42 -35.34
CA ASN A 243 -4.65 -41.96 -34.50
C ASN A 243 -5.11 -41.89 -33.04
N LYS A 244 -4.83 -42.99 -32.32
CA LYS A 244 -4.94 -43.10 -30.85
C LYS A 244 -3.88 -42.21 -30.20
N LYS A 245 -4.28 -41.08 -29.62
CA LYS A 245 -3.45 -40.35 -28.66
C LYS A 245 -3.62 -40.95 -27.27
N VAL A 246 -2.55 -41.59 -26.80
CA VAL A 246 -2.37 -42.13 -25.46
C VAL A 246 -2.32 -40.99 -24.44
N HIS A 247 -3.37 -40.85 -23.62
CA HIS A 247 -3.34 -39.98 -22.45
C HIS A 247 -2.66 -40.68 -21.27
N HIS A 248 -1.51 -40.16 -20.85
CA HIS A 248 -0.87 -40.52 -19.58
C HIS A 248 -1.77 -40.13 -18.40
N ARG A 249 -2.45 -41.12 -17.82
CA ARG A 249 -3.14 -41.06 -16.52
C ARG A 249 -2.12 -40.82 -15.40
N ARG A 250 -2.04 -39.58 -14.90
CA ARG A 250 -1.33 -39.26 -13.64
C ARG A 250 -2.10 -39.85 -12.46
N LYS A 251 -1.50 -40.85 -11.80
CA LYS A 251 -1.98 -41.49 -10.57
C LYS A 251 -2.19 -40.47 -9.44
N ARG A 252 -3.44 -40.26 -9.03
CA ARG A 252 -3.84 -39.65 -7.76
C ARG A 252 -3.37 -40.57 -6.61
N ARG A 253 -2.32 -40.18 -5.88
CA ARG A 253 -2.01 -40.80 -4.58
C ARG A 253 -2.99 -40.26 -3.54
N ARG A 254 -3.98 -41.09 -3.19
CA ARG A 254 -4.78 -40.97 -1.97
C ARG A 254 -3.84 -41.18 -0.79
N ARG A 255 -3.55 -40.12 -0.02
CA ARG A 255 -2.96 -40.24 1.31
C ARG A 255 -4.09 -40.37 2.31
N THR A 256 -4.25 -41.58 2.82
CA THR A 256 -5.19 -41.95 3.86
C THR A 256 -4.78 -41.35 5.20
N LYS A 257 -5.82 -41.01 5.97
CA LYS A 257 -5.82 -40.44 7.31
C LYS A 257 -5.02 -41.33 8.27
N ARG A 258 -4.25 -40.69 9.17
CA ARG A 258 -3.79 -41.33 10.41
C ARG A 258 -4.13 -40.42 11.57
N SER A 259 -5.28 -40.70 12.15
CA SER A 259 -5.73 -40.21 13.46
C SER A 259 -4.77 -40.70 14.54
N LYS A 260 -4.21 -39.78 15.33
CA LYS A 260 -3.67 -40.10 16.65
C LYS A 260 -4.44 -39.28 17.69
N SER A 261 -5.34 -39.98 18.36
CA SER A 261 -5.98 -39.61 19.60
C SER A 261 -4.96 -39.61 20.74
N HIS A 262 -4.81 -38.49 21.43
CA HIS A 262 -4.33 -38.49 22.81
C HIS A 262 -5.32 -37.72 23.68
N LYS A 263 -6.06 -38.51 24.48
CA LYS A 263 -6.65 -38.13 25.74
C LYS A 263 -5.53 -37.61 26.66
N ARG A 264 -5.73 -36.47 27.31
CA ARG A 264 -5.53 -36.39 28.76
C ARG A 264 -6.23 -35.17 29.34
N SER A 265 -7.06 -35.51 30.31
CA SER A 265 -7.77 -34.70 31.29
C SER A 265 -6.81 -33.99 32.25
N SER A 266 -7.14 -32.76 32.62
CA SER A 266 -6.99 -32.28 33.99
C SER A 266 -7.88 -31.07 34.20
N SER A 267 -8.96 -31.30 34.94
CA SER A 267 -9.83 -30.32 35.55
C SER A 267 -9.07 -29.50 36.59
N VAL A 268 -9.08 -28.18 36.45
CA VAL A 268 -8.77 -27.24 37.54
C VAL A 268 -10.02 -26.38 37.75
N LYS A 269 -10.69 -26.62 38.88
CA LYS A 269 -11.66 -25.71 39.47
C LYS A 269 -10.88 -24.52 40.04
N LEU A 270 -11.17 -23.31 39.60
CA LEU A 270 -10.91 -22.12 40.40
C LEU A 270 -12.18 -21.27 40.43
N SER A 271 -12.80 -21.28 41.60
CA SER A 271 -13.76 -20.30 42.09
C SER A 271 -13.00 -19.05 42.53
N SER A 272 -13.43 -17.89 42.07
CA SER A 272 -13.30 -16.66 42.85
C SER A 272 -14.28 -15.64 42.32
N GLU A 273 -15.29 -15.38 43.14
CA GLU A 273 -16.13 -14.20 43.12
C GLU A 273 -15.28 -12.95 43.05
N THR A 274 -15.61 -12.02 42.15
CA THR A 274 -15.33 -10.60 42.37
C THR A 274 -16.56 -9.79 42.01
N THR A 275 -16.96 -9.03 43.01
CA THR A 275 -18.10 -8.14 43.11
C THR A 275 -17.99 -6.97 42.13
N ASN A 276 -19.04 -6.80 41.33
CA ASN A 276 -19.37 -5.57 40.63
C ASN A 276 -19.98 -4.57 41.62
N LEU A 277 -19.21 -3.60 42.08
CA LEU A 277 -19.72 -2.34 42.62
C LEU A 277 -18.66 -1.26 42.36
N ASN A 278 -18.95 -0.33 41.45
CA ASN A 278 -18.45 1.03 41.56
C ASN A 278 -19.48 1.99 40.96
N SER A 279 -20.38 2.38 41.84
CA SER A 279 -21.18 3.60 41.76
C SER A 279 -20.29 4.76 42.21
N ASN A 280 -19.88 5.61 41.29
CA ASN A 280 -19.48 6.98 41.61
C ASN A 280 -20.00 7.86 40.47
N GLY A 281 -21.13 8.51 40.76
CA GLY A 281 -21.64 9.61 39.96
C GLY A 281 -20.75 10.81 40.19
N GLU A 282 -20.19 11.33 39.11
CA GLU A 282 -19.61 12.66 39.06
C GLU A 282 -20.32 13.42 37.95
N GLN A 283 -21.12 14.41 38.36
CA GLN A 283 -21.86 15.30 37.49
C GLN A 283 -20.87 16.26 36.84
N ILE A 284 -20.72 16.17 35.52
CA ILE A 284 -20.00 17.17 34.73
C ILE A 284 -20.99 18.29 34.36
N PRO A 285 -20.70 19.57 34.67
CA PRO A 285 -21.59 20.68 34.38
C PRO A 285 -21.68 20.99 32.88
N LEU A 286 -22.91 21.14 32.41
CA LEU A 286 -23.30 21.66 31.10
C LEU A 286 -23.17 23.20 31.08
N SER A 287 -22.14 23.70 30.39
CA SER A 287 -22.05 25.06 29.82
C SER A 287 -20.96 25.00 28.74
N ALA A 288 -21.03 25.62 27.57
CA ALA A 288 -21.90 26.66 27.04
C ALA A 288 -22.12 26.40 25.54
N THR A 289 -23.32 26.73 25.09
CA THR A 289 -23.68 26.87 23.68
C THR A 289 -23.02 28.14 23.12
N SER A 290 -22.22 28.01 22.06
CA SER A 290 -21.84 29.13 21.21
C SER A 290 -22.07 28.77 19.74
N ASP A 291 -23.15 29.33 19.22
CA ASP A 291 -23.33 29.89 17.87
C ASP A 291 -22.31 29.49 16.79
N ILE A 292 -22.69 28.49 15.99
CA ILE A 292 -22.10 28.29 14.66
C ILE A 292 -23.05 28.94 13.66
N GLN A 293 -22.63 30.11 13.17
CA GLN A 293 -23.25 30.83 12.07
C GLN A 293 -23.27 29.95 10.81
N SER A 294 -24.46 29.80 10.26
CA SER A 294 -24.73 29.26 8.94
C SER A 294 -24.10 30.15 7.87
N VAL A 295 -22.99 29.71 7.29
CA VAL A 295 -22.49 30.25 6.02
C VAL A 295 -23.22 29.55 4.88
N SER A 296 -23.92 30.37 4.11
CA SER A 296 -24.71 30.05 2.93
C SER A 296 -23.89 29.39 1.83
N ASP A 297 -24.43 28.29 1.31
CA ASP A 297 -24.05 27.67 0.04
C ASP A 297 -24.24 28.66 -1.11
N ASN A 298 -23.17 29.00 -1.81
CA ASN A 298 -23.22 29.59 -3.14
C ASN A 298 -22.13 28.96 -4.03
N ASP A 299 -22.58 28.44 -5.16
CA ASP A 299 -21.88 28.29 -6.44
C ASP A 299 -20.62 27.42 -6.50
N ILE A 300 -20.84 26.09 -6.45
CA ILE A 300 -19.93 25.13 -7.07
C ILE A 300 -20.39 24.92 -8.51
N LEU A 301 -19.78 25.63 -9.46
CA LEU A 301 -19.81 25.29 -10.88
C LEU A 301 -19.21 23.89 -11.04
N VAL A 302 -20.06 22.92 -11.34
CA VAL A 302 -19.68 21.56 -11.70
C VAL A 302 -19.29 21.58 -13.17
N ASP A 303 -18.02 21.85 -13.45
CA ASP A 303 -17.44 21.61 -14.77
C ASP A 303 -17.41 20.08 -15.00
N ASN A 304 -18.41 19.60 -15.75
CA ASN A 304 -18.43 18.28 -16.35
C ASN A 304 -17.51 18.30 -17.58
N ASP A 305 -16.20 18.29 -17.36
CA ASP A 305 -15.23 17.96 -18.40
C ASP A 305 -15.06 16.44 -18.42
N ASP A 306 -15.99 15.77 -19.11
CA ASP A 306 -15.79 14.46 -19.72
C ASP A 306 -14.77 14.64 -20.87
N ASP A 307 -13.49 14.80 -20.51
CA ASP A 307 -12.39 14.76 -21.47
C ASP A 307 -11.76 13.37 -21.49
N ASP A 308 -11.93 12.78 -22.66
CA ASP A 308 -11.49 11.48 -23.12
C ASP A 308 -10.08 11.06 -22.70
N ASP A 309 -9.99 9.75 -22.43
CA ASP A 309 -8.79 8.95 -22.27
C ASP A 309 -7.89 9.04 -23.52
N ASP A 310 -7.02 10.05 -23.59
CA ASP A 310 -5.79 9.96 -24.39
C ASP A 310 -4.69 9.32 -23.54
N ASP A 311 -4.60 7.99 -23.69
CA ASP A 311 -3.43 7.17 -23.39
C ASP A 311 -2.21 7.69 -24.17
N ASP A 312 -1.56 8.73 -23.65
CA ASP A 312 -0.23 9.12 -24.12
C ASP A 312 0.82 8.25 -23.44
N ASP A 313 1.40 7.37 -24.25
CA ASP A 313 2.65 6.67 -23.98
C ASP A 313 3.73 7.69 -23.53
N ASP A 314 4.18 7.58 -22.28
CA ASP A 314 5.40 8.25 -21.80
C ASP A 314 6.62 7.71 -22.58
N ASP A 315 6.98 8.37 -23.67
CA ASP A 315 8.29 8.28 -24.32
C ASP A 315 9.26 9.24 -23.59
N ASP A 316 9.95 8.72 -22.59
CA ASP A 316 11.06 9.40 -21.91
C ASP A 316 12.31 9.41 -22.83
N SER A 317 12.27 10.19 -23.92
CA SER A 317 13.49 10.56 -24.65
C SER A 317 14.12 11.79 -23.98
N VAL A 318 15.13 11.54 -23.16
CA VAL A 318 15.97 12.58 -22.55
C VAL A 318 16.88 13.16 -23.63
N GLU A 319 16.49 14.29 -24.22
CA GLU A 319 17.42 15.10 -25.01
C GLU A 319 18.37 15.85 -24.08
N VAL A 320 19.64 15.42 -24.10
CA VAL A 320 20.78 16.11 -23.49
C VAL A 320 21.09 17.32 -24.37
N ILE A 321 20.59 18.49 -23.99
CA ILE A 321 21.10 19.75 -24.54
C ILE A 321 22.31 20.15 -23.70
N GLY A 322 23.50 19.95 -24.27
CA GLY A 322 24.75 20.47 -23.75
C GLY A 322 24.80 21.98 -23.93
N ASN A 323 24.97 22.71 -22.82
CA ASN A 323 25.40 24.10 -22.85
C ASN A 323 26.88 24.17 -22.49
N GLN A 324 27.65 24.48 -23.52
CA GLN A 324 29.03 24.90 -23.49
C GLN A 324 29.05 26.45 -23.44
N LEU A 325 30.05 27.01 -22.75
CA LEU A 325 30.49 28.41 -22.76
C LEU A 325 29.65 29.44 -21.98
N ALA A 326 30.19 29.86 -20.83
CA ALA A 326 30.72 31.21 -20.69
C ALA A 326 31.66 31.27 -19.48
N GLU A 327 32.96 31.27 -19.77
CA GLU A 327 34.03 31.75 -18.89
C GLU A 327 33.83 33.24 -18.65
N MET A 328 33.91 33.70 -17.40
CA MET A 328 34.29 35.07 -17.06
C MET A 328 34.81 35.11 -15.62
N ASN A 329 36.14 35.20 -15.53
CA ASN A 329 36.91 36.12 -14.70
C ASN A 329 36.33 36.57 -13.34
N CYS A 330 37.01 36.17 -12.26
CA CYS A 330 37.34 37.04 -11.13
C CYS A 330 38.57 36.45 -10.42
N GLN A 331 39.75 36.96 -10.78
CA GLN A 331 40.97 36.87 -9.99
C GLN A 331 41.02 38.05 -9.01
N ASP A 332 41.84 37.85 -7.98
CA ASP A 332 42.44 38.83 -7.07
C ASP A 332 41.58 39.39 -5.93
N GLU A 333 41.80 38.83 -4.74
CA GLU A 333 42.41 39.60 -3.64
C GLU A 333 43.08 38.66 -2.63
N GLN A 334 44.42 38.68 -2.63
CA GLN A 334 45.27 38.21 -1.54
C GLN A 334 45.40 39.35 -0.54
N GLN A 335 45.18 39.09 0.75
CA GLN A 335 45.88 39.82 1.80
C GLN A 335 46.08 38.90 3.02
N GLN A 336 47.35 38.57 3.23
CA GLN A 336 47.95 37.99 4.45
C GLN A 336 47.81 38.93 5.65
N CYS A 337 47.67 38.34 6.83
CA CYS A 337 48.34 38.65 8.13
C CYS A 337 47.46 38.06 9.27
N ASP A 338 47.93 37.54 10.39
CA ASP A 338 49.24 37.18 10.92
C ASP A 338 48.99 36.26 12.14
N ASP A 339 50.03 35.55 12.52
CA ASP A 339 50.16 34.66 13.68
C ASP A 339 49.77 35.32 15.02
N SER A 340 49.23 34.52 15.95
CA SER A 340 49.65 34.59 17.35
C SER A 340 49.29 33.32 18.12
N ASP A 341 50.37 32.64 18.49
CA ASP A 341 50.52 31.61 19.50
C ASP A 341 49.94 31.98 20.88
N SER A 342 49.83 30.92 21.70
CA SER A 342 50.00 30.92 23.17
C SER A 342 48.70 31.18 23.98
N LEU A 343 48.36 30.50 25.08
CA LEU A 343 49.11 29.69 26.04
C LEU A 343 48.23 28.60 26.68
N ASP A 344 48.91 27.61 27.23
CA ASP A 344 48.50 26.69 28.28
C ASP A 344 47.72 27.35 29.43
N GLU A 345 46.74 26.62 29.99
CA GLU A 345 46.64 26.50 31.44
C GLU A 345 45.89 25.22 31.83
N ALA A 346 46.59 24.40 32.61
CA ALA A 346 46.07 23.27 33.37
C ALA A 346 45.35 23.77 34.66
N LEU A 347 45.12 22.86 35.59
CA LEU A 347 44.46 22.98 36.91
C LEU A 347 42.96 22.62 36.86
N ASP A 348 42.37 21.81 37.74
CA ASP A 348 42.87 21.00 38.85
C ASP A 348 41.83 19.92 39.19
N ALA A 349 42.30 18.88 39.87
CA ALA A 349 41.50 17.84 40.51
C ALA A 349 40.68 18.39 41.70
N GLU A 350 39.64 17.66 42.11
CA GLU A 350 39.18 17.32 43.49
C GLU A 350 37.73 16.75 43.36
N HIS A 351 37.45 15.50 43.76
CA HIS A 351 36.97 15.11 45.12
C HIS A 351 35.64 15.82 45.45
N CYS A 352 34.53 15.20 45.87
CA CYS A 352 34.34 14.14 46.86
C CYS A 352 32.97 13.47 46.65
N ASP A 353 32.80 12.35 47.33
CA ASP A 353 31.62 11.51 47.49
C ASP A 353 30.36 12.25 47.99
N ASP A 354 29.17 11.73 47.63
CA ASP A 354 28.01 11.82 48.51
C ASP A 354 27.18 10.53 48.45
N ASP A 355 27.25 9.84 49.58
CA ASP A 355 26.34 8.81 50.07
C ASP A 355 24.88 9.27 49.99
N ASN A 356 23.99 8.36 49.59
CA ASN A 356 22.72 8.21 50.31
C ASN A 356 22.15 6.82 50.08
N GLY A 357 22.56 5.90 50.96
CA GLY A 357 21.72 4.78 51.33
C GLY A 357 20.52 5.28 52.12
N ASN A 358 19.34 4.71 51.87
CA ASN A 358 18.40 4.54 52.96
C ASN A 358 17.65 3.21 52.87
N ASN A 359 17.68 2.55 54.02
CA ASN A 359 17.13 1.27 54.44
C ASN A 359 15.64 1.07 54.07
N LEU A 360 15.21 -0.15 53.70
CA LEU A 360 14.82 -1.23 54.62
C LEU A 360 13.73 -0.79 55.63
N ILE A 361 12.49 -1.25 55.41
CA ILE A 361 11.74 -2.23 56.22
C ILE A 361 10.74 -2.94 55.30
#